data_AF-A0A7J6HHZ8-F1
#
_entry.id   AF-A0A7J6HHZ8-F1
#
_cell.length_a   1.000
_cell.length_b   1.000
_cell.length_c   1.000
_cell.angle_alpha   90.00
_cell.angle_beta   90.00
_cell.angle_gamma   90.00
#
_symmetry.space_group_name_H-M   'P 1'
#
loop_
_entity.id
_entity.type
_entity.pdbx_description
1 polymer ?
#
loop_
_entity_poly.entity_id
_entity_poly.type
_entity_poly.pdbx_seq_one_letter_code
_entity_poly.pdbx_strand_id
1 'polypeptide(L)'
;YVPADDLTDPAPATTFAHLDATTVLSRGLAAKGIYPAVDPLDSTSTMLQPRIVGEEHYETAQRDIIAILGLDELSEEDRLTVARARKIERFLSQPFFIAEVFTGSPGKYVGLAETIKGFKLILSGELDGLPEQAFYLVGYELRNGEQIEEMTLNLCVLTPNRIVWDSEVKEIILSTNSGQIGILPNHAPIATAVDIGILRIRLQDQWLTMALMGGFARIGNNEITVLVNDAEKGSDIDPQEAQQTLEIAEVNLKYV
;
A
#
# COMPACT_ATOMS: atom_id res chain seq x y z
N TYR A 1 1.74 10.99 25.71
CA TYR A 1 0.38 11.36 25.26
C TYR A 1 0.34 12.87 25.18
N VAL A 2 -0.01 13.42 24.01
CA VAL A 2 -0.10 14.86 23.79
C VAL A 2 -1.60 15.20 23.69
N PRO A 3 -2.15 16.00 24.61
CA PRO A 3 -3.55 16.40 24.55
C PRO A 3 -3.84 17.19 23.27
N ALA A 4 -4.93 16.84 22.58
CA ALA A 4 -5.41 17.54 21.38
C ALA A 4 -4.36 17.73 20.25
N ASP A 5 -3.32 16.90 20.21
CA ASP A 5 -2.20 16.99 19.28
C ASP A 5 -1.44 18.36 19.37
N ASP A 6 -1.52 19.07 20.51
CA ASP A 6 -0.86 20.37 20.75
C ASP A 6 0.45 20.20 21.53
N LEU A 7 1.58 20.33 20.81
CA LEU A 7 2.93 20.26 21.39
C LEU A 7 3.31 21.48 22.22
N THR A 8 2.56 22.58 22.12
CA THR A 8 2.80 23.81 22.88
C THR A 8 2.14 23.80 24.26
N ASP A 9 1.35 22.75 24.56
CA ASP A 9 0.77 22.57 25.89
C ASP A 9 1.88 22.51 26.97
N PRO A 10 1.68 23.14 28.14
CA PRO A 10 2.70 23.22 29.18
C PRO A 10 3.18 21.84 29.69
N ALA A 11 2.31 20.82 29.68
CA ALA A 11 2.64 19.49 30.19
C ALA A 11 3.67 18.74 29.32
N PRO A 12 3.49 18.59 28.00
CA PRO A 12 4.53 18.05 27.13
C PRO A 12 5.76 18.95 27.03
N ALA A 13 5.59 20.29 26.96
CA ALA A 13 6.72 21.22 26.85
C ALA A 13 7.71 21.12 28.02
N THR A 14 7.21 20.98 29.25
CA THR A 14 8.07 20.81 30.44
C THR A 14 8.80 19.46 30.42
N THR A 15 8.17 18.43 29.88
CA THR A 15 8.77 17.09 29.78
C THR A 15 9.89 17.07 28.74
N PHE A 16 9.70 17.72 27.58
CA PHE A 16 10.68 17.76 26.49
C PHE A 16 12.01 18.40 26.88
N ALA A 17 12.00 19.40 27.77
CA ALA A 17 13.20 20.09 28.23
C ALA A 17 14.21 19.16 28.95
N HIS A 18 13.78 17.97 29.37
CA HIS A 18 14.61 17.00 30.10
C HIS A 18 15.02 15.78 29.26
N LEU A 19 14.65 15.74 27.97
CA LEU A 19 14.91 14.58 27.11
C LEU A 19 16.08 14.84 26.16
N ASP A 20 16.96 13.85 26.04
CA ASP A 20 18.07 13.86 25.07
C ASP A 20 17.62 13.52 23.64
N ALA A 21 16.46 12.88 23.50
CA ALA A 21 15.83 12.60 22.22
C ALA A 21 14.31 12.63 22.35
N THR A 22 13.65 13.21 21.34
CA THR A 22 12.20 13.24 21.21
C THR A 22 11.81 12.57 19.90
N THR A 23 10.93 11.58 19.98
CA THR A 23 10.32 10.94 18.81
C THR A 23 8.85 11.30 18.81
N VAL A 24 8.45 12.17 17.89
CA VAL A 24 7.07 12.65 17.76
C VAL A 24 6.34 11.74 16.78
N LEU A 25 5.14 11.31 17.14
CA LEU A 25 4.29 10.49 16.27
C LEU A 25 3.16 11.35 15.71
N SER A 26 3.07 11.44 14.38
CA SER A 26 2.10 12.27 13.67
C SER A 26 0.89 11.47 13.20
N ARG A 27 -0.31 11.99 13.51
CA ARG A 27 -1.58 11.44 13.00
C ARG A 27 -1.65 11.54 11.46
N GLY A 28 -1.08 12.60 10.89
CA GLY A 28 -1.07 12.81 9.43
C GLY A 28 -0.31 11.71 8.70
N LEU A 29 0.88 11.34 9.20
CA LEU A 29 1.66 10.24 8.63
C LEU A 29 0.97 8.89 8.78
N ALA A 30 0.35 8.63 9.94
CA ALA A 30 -0.44 7.42 10.16
C ALA A 30 -1.62 7.32 9.18
N ALA A 31 -2.32 8.43 8.91
CA ALA A 31 -3.42 8.47 7.95
C ALA A 31 -2.97 8.21 6.50
N LYS A 32 -1.70 8.51 6.16
CA LYS A 32 -1.07 8.15 4.88
C LYS A 32 -0.59 6.68 4.84
N GLY A 33 -0.78 5.91 5.90
CA GLY A 33 -0.33 4.53 6.05
C GLY A 33 1.15 4.38 6.37
N ILE A 34 1.85 5.46 6.76
CA ILE A 34 3.30 5.42 7.02
C ILE A 34 3.52 4.95 8.45
N TYR A 35 4.14 3.77 8.60
CA TYR A 35 4.44 3.16 9.90
C TYR A 35 5.93 2.79 9.99
N PRO A 36 6.63 3.20 11.06
CA PRO A 36 6.12 4.02 12.16
C PRO A 36 5.82 5.45 11.73
N ALA A 37 4.79 6.05 12.33
CA ALA A 37 4.34 7.40 12.00
C ALA A 37 5.22 8.47 12.66
N VAL A 38 6.54 8.29 12.66
CA VAL A 38 7.51 9.22 13.24
C VAL A 38 7.58 10.45 12.36
N ASP A 39 7.33 11.61 12.94
CA ASP A 39 7.51 12.88 12.25
C ASP A 39 9.01 13.23 12.18
N PRO A 40 9.61 13.25 10.98
CA PRO A 40 11.05 13.49 10.84
C PRO A 40 11.44 14.95 11.08
N LEU A 41 10.47 15.88 11.09
CA LEU A 41 10.72 17.31 11.28
C LEU A 41 10.58 17.70 12.75
N ASP A 42 9.57 17.16 13.43
CA ASP A 42 9.32 17.44 14.86
C ASP A 42 10.13 16.54 15.81
N SER A 43 10.71 15.45 15.31
CA SER A 43 11.58 14.57 16.10
C SER A 43 13.00 15.12 16.15
N THR A 44 13.62 15.10 17.34
CA THR A 44 14.96 15.67 17.53
C THR A 44 15.83 14.78 18.44
N SER A 45 17.14 14.93 18.33
CA SER A 45 18.08 14.30 19.27
C SER A 45 19.32 15.17 19.46
N THR A 46 19.77 15.30 20.71
CA THR A 46 21.03 15.97 21.06
C THR A 46 22.25 15.23 20.52
N MET A 47 22.10 13.93 20.19
CA MET A 47 23.17 13.10 19.62
C MET A 47 23.41 13.38 18.14
N LEU A 48 22.49 14.03 17.43
CA LEU A 48 22.64 14.32 16.00
C LEU A 48 23.64 15.47 15.77
N GLN A 49 24.92 15.15 15.97
CA GLN A 49 26.05 16.06 15.83
C GLN A 49 27.21 15.32 15.13
N PRO A 50 27.96 15.96 14.21
CA PRO A 50 29.04 15.30 13.46
C PRO A 50 30.06 14.61 14.36
N ARG A 51 30.35 15.21 15.53
CA ARG A 51 31.33 14.69 16.50
C ARG A 51 30.89 13.39 17.20
N ILE A 52 29.59 13.10 17.22
CA ILE A 52 29.01 11.94 17.91
C ILE A 52 28.70 10.83 16.91
N VAL A 53 27.94 11.16 15.86
CA VAL A 53 27.44 10.19 14.89
C VAL A 53 28.34 10.01 13.65
N GLY A 54 29.36 10.84 13.52
CA GLY A 54 30.19 10.94 12.32
C GLY A 54 29.59 11.89 11.28
N GLU A 55 30.45 12.43 10.43
CA GLU A 55 30.09 13.42 9.41
C GLU A 55 29.14 12.83 8.35
N GLU A 56 29.39 11.59 7.94
CA GLU A 56 28.56 10.90 6.94
C GLU A 56 27.10 10.74 7.39
N HIS A 57 26.88 10.31 8.62
CA HIS A 57 25.53 10.15 9.17
C HIS A 57 24.86 11.52 9.32
N TYR A 58 25.58 12.49 9.88
CA TYR A 58 25.04 13.84 10.10
C TYR A 58 24.61 14.52 8.80
N GLU A 59 25.47 14.51 7.78
CA GLU A 59 25.18 15.10 6.47
C GLU A 59 24.00 14.41 5.78
N THR A 60 23.91 13.08 5.89
CA THR A 60 22.79 12.33 5.31
C THR A 60 21.47 12.74 5.96
N ALA A 61 21.41 12.73 7.29
CA ALA A 61 20.22 13.11 8.04
C ALA A 61 19.78 14.57 7.80
N GLN A 62 20.72 15.52 7.70
CA GLN A 62 20.41 16.92 7.41
C GLN A 62 19.78 17.09 6.02
N ARG A 63 20.29 16.37 5.01
CA ARG A 63 19.77 16.45 3.64
C ARG A 63 18.40 15.79 3.51
N ASP A 64 18.13 14.72 4.25
CA ASP A 64 16.80 14.10 4.31
C ASP A 64 15.76 15.08 4.87
N ILE A 65 16.07 15.78 5.96
CA ILE A 65 15.20 16.79 6.57
C ILE A 65 14.90 17.92 5.57
N ILE A 66 15.91 18.42 4.85
CA ILE A 66 15.73 19.48 3.84
C ILE A 66 14.84 18.99 2.68
N ALA A 67 15.02 17.75 2.23
CA ALA A 67 14.19 17.19 1.16
C ALA A 67 12.71 17.13 1.58
N ILE A 68 12.44 16.78 2.85
CA ILE A 68 11.08 16.68 3.37
C ILE A 68 10.46 18.07 3.60
N LEU A 69 11.20 19.02 4.21
CA LEU A 69 10.75 20.41 4.38
C LEU A 69 10.41 21.08 3.05
N GLY A 70 11.22 20.82 2.02
CA GLY A 70 10.97 21.33 0.68
C GLY A 70 9.63 20.85 0.10
N LEU A 71 9.13 19.67 0.46
CA LEU A 71 7.88 19.12 -0.11
C LEU A 71 6.70 20.09 0.03
N ASP A 72 6.57 20.77 1.16
CA ASP A 72 5.44 21.68 1.45
C ASP A 72 5.65 23.08 0.84
N GLU A 73 6.88 23.44 0.47
CA GLU A 73 7.24 24.77 -0.08
C GLU A 73 7.52 24.77 -1.59
N LEU A 74 7.68 23.59 -2.21
CA LEU A 74 8.07 23.47 -3.62
C LEU A 74 6.86 23.55 -4.57
N SER A 75 7.05 24.28 -5.67
CA SER A 75 6.10 24.34 -6.78
C SER A 75 6.24 23.10 -7.70
N GLU A 76 5.25 22.86 -8.56
CA GLU A 76 5.31 21.78 -9.57
C GLU A 76 6.49 21.90 -10.55
N GLU A 77 7.26 22.99 -10.55
CA GLU A 77 8.45 23.16 -11.39
C GLU A 77 9.63 22.33 -10.88
N ASP A 78 9.69 22.01 -9.58
CA ASP A 78 10.75 21.20 -8.96
C ASP A 78 10.33 19.72 -8.78
N ARG A 79 9.75 19.15 -9.84
CA ARG A 79 9.20 17.77 -9.85
C ARG A 79 10.15 16.71 -9.33
N LEU A 80 11.44 16.84 -9.65
CA LEU A 80 12.45 15.85 -9.25
C LEU A 80 12.66 15.86 -7.74
N THR A 81 12.73 17.04 -7.13
CA THR A 81 12.92 17.21 -5.69
C THR A 81 11.71 16.67 -4.93
N VAL A 82 10.50 17.01 -5.38
CA VAL A 82 9.24 16.49 -4.81
C VAL A 82 9.17 14.96 -4.93
N ALA A 83 9.55 14.39 -6.07
CA ALA A 83 9.56 12.95 -6.27
C ALA A 83 10.52 12.23 -5.31
N ARG A 84 11.73 12.79 -5.10
CA ARG A 84 12.69 12.23 -4.13
C ARG A 84 12.21 12.39 -2.69
N ALA A 85 11.64 13.53 -2.34
CA ALA A 85 11.06 13.78 -1.01
C ALA A 85 9.95 12.77 -0.67
N ARG A 86 9.06 12.48 -1.61
CA ARG A 86 8.02 11.44 -1.44
C ARG A 86 8.60 10.04 -1.27
N LYS A 87 9.66 9.70 -2.02
CA LYS A 87 10.37 8.43 -1.86
C LYS A 87 10.99 8.31 -0.47
N ILE A 88 11.60 9.38 0.04
CA ILE A 88 12.15 9.45 1.41
C ILE A 88 11.02 9.28 2.45
N GLU A 89 9.90 9.98 2.29
CA GLU A 89 8.73 9.86 3.18
C GLU A 89 8.23 8.40 3.27
N ARG A 90 8.20 7.70 2.13
CA ARG A 90 7.85 6.27 2.09
C ARG A 90 8.95 5.37 2.65
N PHE A 91 10.21 5.66 2.37
CA PHE A 91 11.37 4.88 2.82
C PHE A 91 11.55 4.89 4.35
N LEU A 92 11.02 5.90 5.04
CA LEU A 92 10.96 5.94 6.50
C LEU A 92 10.00 4.90 7.10
N SER A 93 9.13 4.29 6.29
CA SER A 93 8.25 3.21 6.75
C SER A 93 8.98 1.87 6.82
N GLN A 94 8.70 1.08 7.86
CA GLN A 94 9.38 -0.19 8.12
C GLN A 94 8.38 -1.22 8.68
N PRO A 95 8.38 -2.47 8.17
CA PRO A 95 7.56 -3.53 8.72
C PRO A 95 8.13 -3.98 10.07
N PHE A 96 7.29 -3.99 11.10
CA PHE A 96 7.66 -4.39 12.46
C PHE A 96 7.40 -5.87 12.70
N PHE A 97 8.33 -6.53 13.41
CA PHE A 97 8.18 -7.94 13.84
C PHE A 97 6.90 -8.18 14.62
N ILE A 98 6.52 -7.23 15.48
CA ILE A 98 5.28 -7.32 16.27
C ILE A 98 4.02 -7.08 15.44
N ALA A 99 4.16 -6.44 14.27
CA ALA A 99 3.05 -6.09 13.40
C ALA A 99 2.77 -7.16 12.34
N GLU A 100 3.61 -8.19 12.21
CA GLU A 100 3.47 -9.28 11.24
C GLU A 100 2.08 -9.92 11.26
N VAL A 101 1.51 -10.11 12.45
CA VAL A 101 0.18 -10.69 12.63
C VAL A 101 -0.96 -9.81 12.09
N PHE A 102 -0.71 -8.52 11.89
CA PHE A 102 -1.68 -7.56 11.38
C PHE A 102 -1.41 -7.18 9.92
N THR A 103 -0.15 -7.11 9.51
CA THR A 103 0.28 -6.68 8.17
C THR A 103 0.49 -7.86 7.20
N GLY A 104 0.65 -9.08 7.70
CA GLY A 104 1.02 -10.25 6.92
C GLY A 104 2.43 -10.20 6.32
N SER A 105 3.19 -9.12 6.58
CA SER A 105 4.53 -8.91 6.05
C SER A 105 5.57 -9.14 7.14
N PRO A 106 6.63 -9.93 6.89
CA PRO A 106 7.66 -10.21 7.89
C PRO A 106 8.35 -8.91 8.31
N GLY A 107 8.59 -8.78 9.61
CA GLY A 107 9.33 -7.69 10.19
C GLY A 107 10.75 -7.67 9.67
N LYS A 108 11.30 -6.46 9.50
CA LYS A 108 12.68 -6.29 9.07
C LYS A 108 13.45 -5.53 10.12
N TYR A 109 14.67 -5.99 10.40
CA TYR A 109 15.68 -5.20 11.11
C TYR A 109 16.59 -4.57 10.07
N VAL A 110 16.96 -3.32 10.29
CA VAL A 110 17.83 -2.55 9.39
C VAL A 110 19.05 -2.07 10.18
N GLY A 111 20.24 -2.40 9.70
CA GLY A 111 21.48 -1.92 10.30
C GLY A 111 21.73 -0.44 10.00
N LEU A 112 22.38 0.27 10.93
CA LEU A 112 22.68 1.70 10.79
C LEU A 112 23.42 2.04 9.48
N ALA A 113 24.43 1.24 9.11
CA ALA A 113 25.20 1.46 7.88
C ALA A 113 24.32 1.31 6.63
N GLU A 114 23.34 0.41 6.66
CA GLU A 114 22.42 0.16 5.56
C GLU A 114 21.39 1.29 5.45
N THR A 115 20.90 1.81 6.58
CA THR A 115 20.04 3.01 6.63
C THR A 115 20.72 4.19 5.93
N ILE A 116 21.94 4.54 6.37
CA ILE A 116 22.70 5.67 5.82
C ILE A 116 22.93 5.49 4.32
N LYS A 117 23.30 4.28 3.90
CA LYS A 117 23.49 3.95 2.48
C LYS A 117 22.18 4.10 1.68
N GLY A 118 21.06 3.61 2.20
CA GLY A 118 19.75 3.70 1.55
C GLY A 118 19.33 5.15 1.28
N PHE A 119 19.39 6.00 2.30
CA PHE A 119 19.09 7.44 2.15
C PHE A 119 20.02 8.13 1.15
N LYS A 120 21.33 7.82 1.19
CA LYS A 120 22.29 8.34 0.20
C LYS A 120 21.95 7.97 -1.24
N LEU A 121 21.49 6.75 -1.50
CA LEU A 121 21.09 6.32 -2.85
C LEU A 121 19.86 7.08 -3.36
N ILE A 122 18.92 7.41 -2.47
CA ILE A 122 17.75 8.23 -2.81
C ILE A 122 18.16 9.69 -3.06
N LEU A 123 18.95 10.27 -2.14
CA LEU A 123 19.40 11.66 -2.21
C LEU A 123 20.31 11.94 -3.42
N SER A 124 21.12 10.97 -3.83
CA SER A 124 22.00 11.07 -5.01
C SER A 124 21.25 10.93 -6.34
N GLY A 125 20.04 10.35 -6.32
CA GLY A 125 19.23 10.12 -7.52
C GLY A 125 19.48 8.79 -8.22
N GLU A 126 20.32 7.91 -7.66
CA GLU A 126 20.59 6.59 -8.24
C GLU A 126 19.31 5.73 -8.37
N LEU A 127 18.28 6.05 -7.57
CA LEU A 127 16.99 5.34 -7.54
C LEU A 127 15.84 6.16 -8.13
N ASP A 128 16.13 7.19 -8.94
CA ASP A 128 15.10 8.04 -9.54
C ASP A 128 14.17 7.27 -10.48
N GLY A 129 14.68 6.23 -11.14
CA GLY A 129 13.89 5.37 -12.03
C GLY A 129 12.88 4.46 -11.33
N LEU A 130 12.95 4.29 -10.00
CA LEU A 130 12.02 3.46 -9.25
C LEU A 130 10.74 4.23 -8.87
N PRO A 131 9.56 3.58 -8.87
CA PRO A 131 8.32 4.20 -8.40
C PRO A 131 8.34 4.40 -6.88
N GLU A 132 7.58 5.38 -6.37
CA GLU A 132 7.48 5.67 -4.91
C GLU A 132 7.07 4.44 -4.09
N GLN A 133 6.23 3.57 -4.64
CA GLN A 133 5.77 2.34 -3.99
C GLN A 133 6.90 1.35 -3.68
N ALA A 134 8.01 1.40 -4.42
CA ALA A 134 9.17 0.54 -4.18
C ALA A 134 9.88 0.87 -2.85
N PHE A 135 9.57 2.02 -2.25
CA PHE A 135 10.14 2.50 -0.99
C PHE A 135 9.20 2.29 0.21
N TYR A 136 8.00 1.74 0.00
CA TYR A 136 7.02 1.56 1.07
C TYR A 136 7.19 0.22 1.78
N LEU A 137 7.29 0.25 3.12
CA LEU A 137 7.49 -0.91 4.01
C LEU A 137 8.65 -1.80 3.57
N VAL A 138 9.72 -1.18 3.07
CA VAL A 138 10.98 -1.85 2.77
C VAL A 138 11.95 -1.54 3.91
N GLY A 139 12.65 -2.55 4.42
CA GLY A 139 13.68 -2.33 5.44
C GLY A 139 14.88 -1.60 4.84
N TYR A 140 15.89 -2.35 4.40
CA TYR A 140 17.08 -1.81 3.72
C TYR A 140 17.24 -2.33 2.29
N GLU A 141 16.63 -3.48 2.00
CA GLU A 141 16.49 -4.04 0.67
C GLU A 141 15.56 -3.14 -0.13
N LEU A 142 16.13 -2.05 -0.64
CA LEU A 142 15.72 -1.52 -1.93
C LEU A 142 15.73 -2.72 -2.86
N ARG A 143 14.57 -3.08 -3.40
CA ARG A 143 14.42 -4.21 -4.32
C ARG A 143 15.34 -3.96 -5.51
N ASN A 144 16.55 -4.51 -5.41
CA ASN A 144 17.72 -4.15 -6.20
C ASN A 144 17.65 -4.90 -7.52
N GLY A 145 16.67 -4.62 -8.37
CA GLY A 145 16.60 -5.25 -9.70
C GLY A 145 16.60 -6.80 -9.70
N GLU A 146 16.52 -7.47 -8.55
CA GLU A 146 15.72 -8.67 -8.45
C GLU A 146 14.41 -8.24 -9.07
N GLN A 147 14.03 -8.95 -10.14
CA GLN A 147 12.76 -8.75 -10.80
C GLN A 147 11.77 -8.36 -9.72
N ILE A 148 11.03 -7.28 -9.94
CA ILE A 148 9.72 -7.23 -9.33
C ILE A 148 9.12 -8.58 -9.78
N GLU A 149 9.26 -9.63 -8.98
CA GLU A 149 8.25 -10.65 -8.90
C GLU A 149 7.08 -9.79 -8.53
N GLU A 150 6.36 -9.36 -9.58
CA GLU A 150 5.11 -8.66 -9.46
C GLU A 150 4.31 -9.59 -8.59
N MET A 151 4.27 -9.27 -7.29
CA MET A 151 3.71 -10.19 -6.32
C MET A 151 2.31 -10.46 -6.84
N THR A 152 2.03 -11.73 -7.12
CA THR A 152 0.77 -12.13 -7.69
C THR A 152 -0.14 -12.58 -6.56
N LEU A 153 -1.43 -12.50 -6.84
CA LEU A 153 -2.52 -13.06 -6.06
C LEU A 153 -2.93 -14.35 -6.75
N ASN A 154 -3.12 -15.41 -6.00
CA ASN A 154 -3.76 -16.61 -6.51
C ASN A 154 -5.28 -16.40 -6.48
N LEU A 155 -5.87 -16.12 -7.65
CA LEU A 155 -7.31 -16.00 -7.78
C LEU A 155 -7.92 -17.33 -8.19
N CYS A 156 -8.86 -17.81 -7.40
CA CYS A 156 -9.72 -18.94 -7.72
C CYS A 156 -11.19 -18.51 -7.68
N VAL A 157 -11.87 -18.57 -8.84
CA VAL A 157 -13.31 -18.31 -8.97
C VAL A 157 -14.03 -19.62 -9.24
N LEU A 158 -14.98 -19.95 -8.39
CA LEU A 158 -15.64 -21.24 -8.32
C LEU A 158 -17.16 -21.05 -8.35
N THR A 159 -17.84 -21.88 -9.14
CA THR A 159 -19.28 -22.10 -9.05
C THR A 159 -19.54 -23.51 -8.50
N PRO A 160 -20.79 -23.86 -8.10
CA PRO A 160 -21.09 -25.20 -7.61
C PRO A 160 -20.71 -26.33 -8.59
N ASN A 161 -20.61 -26.01 -9.88
CA ASN A 161 -20.45 -27.00 -10.95
C ASN A 161 -19.05 -27.02 -11.56
N ARG A 162 -18.25 -25.94 -11.44
CA ARG A 162 -16.94 -25.83 -12.09
C ARG A 162 -16.04 -24.77 -11.49
N ILE A 163 -14.74 -24.91 -11.75
CA ILE A 163 -13.76 -23.84 -11.61
C ILE A 163 -13.84 -22.96 -12.85
N VAL A 164 -14.13 -21.67 -12.67
CA VAL A 164 -14.27 -20.68 -13.75
C VAL A 164 -12.95 -19.95 -14.00
N TRP A 165 -12.17 -19.75 -12.94
CA TRP A 165 -10.84 -19.15 -12.99
C TRP A 165 -9.93 -19.77 -11.93
N ASP A 166 -8.68 -20.03 -12.27
CA ASP A 166 -7.64 -20.45 -11.35
C ASP A 166 -6.28 -20.06 -11.93
N SER A 167 -5.78 -18.90 -11.52
CA SER A 167 -4.51 -18.36 -12.01
C SER A 167 -4.01 -17.24 -11.11
N GLU A 168 -2.70 -17.02 -11.17
CA GLU A 168 -2.04 -15.83 -10.64
C GLU A 168 -2.51 -14.56 -11.36
N VAL A 169 -2.76 -13.48 -10.60
CA VAL A 169 -3.23 -12.17 -11.07
C VAL A 169 -2.54 -11.06 -10.28
N LYS A 170 -2.40 -9.85 -10.83
CA LYS A 170 -1.79 -8.71 -10.11
C LYS A 170 -2.74 -8.01 -9.17
N GLU A 171 -3.98 -7.82 -9.61
CA GLU A 171 -5.02 -7.20 -8.80
C GLU A 171 -6.38 -7.64 -9.29
N ILE A 172 -7.35 -7.54 -8.39
CA ILE A 172 -8.76 -7.68 -8.74
C ILE A 172 -9.57 -6.51 -8.21
N ILE A 173 -10.68 -6.22 -8.87
CA ILE A 173 -11.72 -5.34 -8.36
C ILE A 173 -13.01 -6.13 -8.28
N LEU A 174 -13.56 -6.22 -7.07
CA LEU A 174 -14.73 -7.01 -6.76
C LEU A 174 -15.86 -6.11 -6.27
N SER A 175 -17.09 -6.37 -6.72
CA SER A 175 -18.28 -5.72 -6.17
C SER A 175 -18.74 -6.46 -4.91
N THR A 176 -18.84 -5.74 -3.79
CA THR A 176 -19.40 -6.21 -2.52
C THR A 176 -20.67 -5.41 -2.20
N ASN A 177 -21.40 -5.86 -1.18
CA ASN A 177 -22.58 -5.16 -0.67
C ASN A 177 -22.30 -3.74 -0.13
N SER A 178 -21.04 -3.38 0.07
CA SER A 178 -20.60 -2.09 0.60
C SER A 178 -19.91 -1.22 -0.47
N GLY A 179 -19.92 -1.63 -1.73
CA GLY A 179 -19.27 -0.94 -2.84
C GLY A 179 -18.22 -1.80 -3.55
N GLN A 180 -17.30 -1.17 -4.26
CA GLN A 180 -16.21 -1.88 -4.94
C GLN A 180 -14.96 -1.91 -4.06
N ILE A 181 -14.33 -3.08 -4.00
CA ILE A 181 -13.05 -3.27 -3.31
C ILE A 181 -11.98 -3.66 -4.32
N GLY A 182 -10.86 -2.94 -4.30
CA GLY A 182 -9.64 -3.31 -5.01
C GLY A 182 -8.75 -4.16 -4.11
N ILE A 183 -8.32 -5.32 -4.59
CA ILE A 183 -7.48 -6.24 -3.84
C ILE A 183 -6.15 -6.37 -4.57
N LEU A 184 -5.08 -5.97 -3.87
CA LEU A 184 -3.68 -6.03 -4.29
C LEU A 184 -2.92 -7.04 -3.41
N PRO A 185 -1.69 -7.43 -3.78
CA PRO A 185 -0.86 -8.29 -2.95
C PRO A 185 -0.69 -7.73 -1.54
N ASN A 186 -0.69 -8.63 -0.56
CA ASN A 186 -0.63 -8.38 0.88
C ASN A 186 -1.82 -7.57 1.42
N HIS A 187 -2.97 -7.63 0.74
CA HIS A 187 -4.22 -7.09 1.27
C HIS A 187 -4.57 -7.75 2.61
N ALA A 188 -5.06 -6.96 3.56
CA ALA A 188 -5.51 -7.43 4.86
C ALA A 188 -6.51 -8.59 4.70
N PRO A 189 -6.41 -9.68 5.49
CA PRO A 189 -7.33 -10.80 5.40
C PRO A 189 -8.78 -10.35 5.64
N ILE A 190 -9.68 -10.71 4.73
CA ILE A 190 -11.09 -10.33 4.79
C ILE A 190 -11.97 -11.42 4.19
N ALA A 191 -13.13 -11.64 4.80
CA ALA A 191 -14.22 -12.40 4.22
C ALA A 191 -15.39 -11.45 3.97
N THR A 192 -15.94 -11.46 2.77
CA THR A 192 -16.99 -10.51 2.35
C THR A 192 -18.02 -11.15 1.44
N ALA A 193 -19.24 -10.62 1.47
CA ALA A 193 -20.27 -10.98 0.51
C ALA A 193 -19.99 -10.31 -0.83
N VAL A 194 -20.12 -11.07 -1.91
CA VAL A 194 -19.97 -10.61 -3.29
C VAL A 194 -21.36 -10.30 -3.83
N ASP A 195 -21.52 -9.11 -4.39
CA ASP A 195 -22.76 -8.72 -5.05
C ASP A 195 -22.76 -9.14 -6.52
N ILE A 196 -23.93 -9.10 -7.16
CA ILE A 196 -24.03 -9.30 -8.61
C ILE A 196 -23.29 -8.14 -9.30
N GLY A 197 -22.32 -8.47 -10.13
CA GLY A 197 -21.50 -7.44 -10.75
C GLY A 197 -20.33 -7.96 -11.57
N ILE A 198 -19.47 -7.02 -11.97
CA ILE A 198 -18.30 -7.30 -12.79
C ILE A 198 -17.08 -7.42 -11.90
N LEU A 199 -16.49 -8.61 -11.85
CA LEU A 199 -15.13 -8.82 -11.40
C LEU A 199 -14.17 -8.35 -12.48
N ARG A 200 -13.27 -7.44 -12.13
CA ARG A 200 -12.16 -7.03 -13.00
C ARG A 200 -10.90 -7.71 -12.52
N ILE A 201 -10.17 -8.33 -13.44
CA ILE A 201 -8.96 -9.10 -13.18
C ILE A 201 -7.83 -8.50 -14.00
N ARG A 202 -6.70 -8.17 -13.36
CA ARG A 202 -5.50 -7.71 -14.07
C ARG A 202 -4.48 -8.83 -14.11
N LEU A 203 -4.19 -9.35 -15.31
CA LEU A 203 -3.18 -10.42 -15.48
C LEU A 203 -1.77 -9.88 -15.69
N GLN A 204 -1.62 -8.72 -16.32
CA GLN A 204 -0.35 -7.99 -16.46
C GLN A 204 -0.64 -6.49 -16.57
N ASP A 205 -0.67 -5.97 -17.79
CA ASP A 205 -1.16 -4.61 -18.13
C ASP A 205 -2.55 -4.64 -18.78
N GLN A 206 -3.16 -5.83 -18.86
CA GLN A 206 -4.46 -6.06 -19.46
C GLN A 206 -5.51 -6.35 -18.40
N TRP A 207 -6.65 -5.68 -18.55
CA TRP A 207 -7.85 -5.89 -17.77
C TRP A 207 -8.78 -6.87 -18.46
N LEU A 208 -9.19 -7.88 -17.72
CA LEU A 208 -10.26 -8.81 -18.09
C LEU A 208 -11.46 -8.58 -17.18
N THR A 209 -12.64 -8.87 -17.72
CA THR A 209 -13.90 -8.75 -17.00
C THR A 209 -14.61 -10.10 -16.94
N MET A 210 -15.24 -10.36 -15.80
CA MET A 210 -16.05 -11.54 -15.54
C MET A 210 -17.32 -11.11 -14.82
N ALA A 211 -18.47 -11.57 -15.28
CA ALA A 211 -19.74 -11.38 -14.58
C ALA A 211 -19.83 -12.40 -13.45
N LEU A 212 -20.22 -11.96 -12.25
CA LEU A 212 -20.44 -12.79 -11.08
C LEU A 212 -21.90 -12.67 -10.62
N MET A 213 -22.54 -13.81 -10.36
CA MET A 213 -23.95 -13.88 -9.90
C MET A 213 -24.07 -14.00 -8.37
N GLY A 214 -23.37 -13.10 -7.66
CA GLY A 214 -23.39 -13.01 -6.21
C GLY A 214 -22.78 -14.22 -5.47
N GLY A 215 -22.33 -14.01 -4.24
CA GLY A 215 -21.69 -15.07 -3.46
C GLY A 215 -20.84 -14.58 -2.29
N PHE A 216 -19.70 -15.22 -2.07
CA PHE A 216 -18.75 -14.91 -0.99
C PHE A 216 -17.32 -14.94 -1.49
N ALA A 217 -16.50 -14.02 -1.00
CA ALA A 217 -15.07 -13.98 -1.26
C ALA A 217 -14.29 -14.06 0.05
N ARG A 218 -13.23 -14.87 0.05
CA ARG A 218 -12.23 -14.94 1.11
C ARG A 218 -10.89 -14.49 0.54
N ILE A 219 -10.28 -13.52 1.18
CA ILE A 219 -8.97 -12.96 0.84
C ILE A 219 -8.04 -13.20 2.03
N GLY A 220 -6.85 -13.71 1.79
CA GLY A 220 -5.78 -13.77 2.79
C GLY A 220 -4.55 -14.51 2.28
N ASN A 221 -3.36 -14.13 2.75
CA ASN A 221 -2.09 -14.73 2.35
C ASN A 221 -1.88 -14.77 0.83
N ASN A 222 -2.29 -13.70 0.12
CA ASN A 222 -2.29 -13.62 -1.35
C ASN A 222 -3.14 -14.68 -2.07
N GLU A 223 -4.00 -15.39 -1.34
CA GLU A 223 -5.01 -16.27 -1.91
C GLU A 223 -6.37 -15.58 -1.89
N ILE A 224 -7.07 -15.68 -3.00
CA ILE A 224 -8.43 -15.17 -3.16
C ILE A 224 -9.30 -16.32 -3.66
N THR A 225 -10.29 -16.68 -2.85
CA THR A 225 -11.31 -17.65 -3.23
C THR A 225 -12.64 -16.93 -3.37
N VAL A 226 -13.22 -16.94 -4.56
CA VAL A 226 -14.55 -16.37 -4.86
C VAL A 226 -15.50 -17.51 -5.16
N LEU A 227 -16.46 -17.73 -4.27
CA LEU A 227 -17.52 -18.71 -4.39
C LEU A 227 -18.79 -17.99 -4.83
N VAL A 228 -19.26 -18.24 -6.05
CA VAL A 228 -20.42 -17.56 -6.64
C VAL A 228 -21.41 -18.57 -7.19
N ASN A 229 -22.68 -18.18 -7.30
CA ASN A 229 -23.70 -19.08 -7.84
C ASN A 229 -23.45 -19.40 -9.32
N ASP A 230 -23.04 -18.38 -10.07
CA ASP A 230 -22.65 -18.49 -11.47
C ASP A 230 -21.61 -17.43 -11.85
N ALA A 231 -20.82 -17.71 -12.88
CA ALA A 231 -19.84 -16.77 -13.43
C ALA A 231 -19.51 -17.04 -14.90
N GLU A 232 -19.38 -15.93 -15.64
CA GLU A 232 -19.10 -15.93 -17.08
C GLU A 232 -18.03 -14.90 -17.45
N LYS A 233 -17.10 -15.28 -18.33
CA LYS A 233 -16.05 -14.40 -18.85
C LYS A 233 -16.66 -13.48 -19.91
N GLY A 234 -16.28 -12.20 -19.93
CA GLY A 234 -16.77 -11.26 -20.93
C GLY A 234 -16.47 -11.66 -22.38
N SER A 235 -15.46 -12.51 -22.62
CA SER A 235 -15.11 -13.06 -23.94
C SER A 235 -16.08 -14.14 -24.44
N ASP A 236 -16.82 -14.76 -23.52
CA ASP A 236 -17.63 -15.95 -23.78
C ASP A 236 -19.13 -15.61 -23.80
N ILE A 237 -19.49 -14.34 -23.56
CA ILE A 237 -20.86 -13.85 -23.61
C ILE A 237 -21.25 -13.62 -25.06
N ASP A 238 -22.15 -14.44 -25.60
CA ASP A 238 -22.82 -14.15 -26.86
C ASP A 238 -23.85 -13.02 -26.62
N PRO A 239 -23.64 -11.82 -27.20
CA PRO A 239 -24.54 -10.68 -26.98
C PRO A 239 -25.94 -10.92 -27.54
N GLN A 240 -26.12 -11.80 -28.54
CA GLN A 240 -27.44 -12.13 -29.08
C GLN A 240 -28.20 -13.09 -28.17
N GLU A 241 -27.51 -14.10 -27.62
CA GLU A 241 -28.10 -15.05 -26.68
C GLU A 241 -28.46 -14.37 -25.35
N ALA A 242 -27.59 -13.49 -24.83
CA ALA A 242 -27.85 -12.71 -23.63
C ALA A 242 -29.07 -11.78 -23.81
N GLN A 243 -29.21 -11.16 -24.98
CA GLN A 243 -30.35 -10.30 -25.30
C GLN A 243 -31.66 -11.08 -25.40
N GLN A 244 -31.65 -12.27 -26.02
CA GLN A 244 -32.82 -13.15 -26.11
C GLN A 244 -33.26 -13.63 -24.73
N THR A 245 -32.31 -14.00 -23.87
CA THR A 245 -32.59 -14.44 -22.51
C THR A 245 -33.21 -13.31 -21.68
N LEU A 246 -32.71 -12.07 -21.83
CA LEU A 246 -33.30 -10.89 -21.20
C LEU A 246 -34.72 -10.63 -21.69
N GLU A 247 -34.97 -10.67 -23.01
CA GLU A 247 -36.31 -10.49 -23.58
C GLU A 247 -37.30 -11.54 -23.07
N ILE A 248 -36.88 -12.81 -22.98
CA ILE A 248 -37.70 -13.90 -22.42
C ILE A 248 -38.00 -13.64 -20.95
N ALA A 249 -37.01 -13.21 -20.15
CA ALA A 249 -37.19 -12.90 -18.74
C ALA A 249 -38.14 -11.70 -18.54
N GLU A 250 -38.00 -10.63 -19.33
CA GLU A 250 -38.89 -9.46 -19.30
C GLU A 250 -40.33 -9.78 -19.72
N VAL A 251 -40.49 -10.63 -20.73
CA VAL A 251 -41.81 -11.11 -21.15
C VAL A 251 -42.45 -11.91 -20.02
N ASN A 252 -41.73 -12.84 -19.39
CA ASN A 252 -42.26 -13.64 -18.29
C ASN A 252 -42.63 -12.78 -17.07
N LEU A 253 -41.87 -11.71 -16.78
CA LEU A 253 -42.15 -10.77 -15.70
C LEU A 253 -43.42 -9.92 -15.95
N LYS A 254 -43.81 -9.71 -17.21
CA LYS A 254 -45.07 -9.03 -17.57
C LYS A 254 -46.32 -9.89 -17.41
N TYR A 255 -46.17 -11.20 -17.27
CA TYR A 255 -47.28 -12.16 -17.14
C TYR A 255 -47.40 -12.78 -15.73
N VAL A 256 -46.69 -12.23 -14.75
CA VAL A 256 -46.87 -12.47 -13.29
C VAL A 256 -47.56 -11.26 -12.69
#